data_AF-A0A843JBR9-F1
#
_entry.id   AF-A0A843JBR9-F1
#
_cell.length_a   1.000
_cell.length_b   1.000
_cell.length_c   1.000
_cell.angle_alpha   90.00
_cell.angle_beta   90.00
_cell.angle_gamma   90.00
#
_symmetry.space_group_name_H-M   'P 1'
#
loop_
_entity.id
_entity.type
_entity.pdbx_description
1 polymer ?
#
loop_
_entity_poly.entity_id
_entity_poly.type
_entity_poly.pdbx_seq_one_letter_code
_entity_poly.pdbx_strand_id
1 'polypeptide(L)'
;MAYQRFYEDEDLENQVWDIFSKGNDPVDAIRKNNQYPYHYFLSHLRHDLFHWYPFKKEGRLLEIGAGYGQLTSLFTEKLSHVVAVEESESKCNIISK
;
A
#
# COMPACT_ATOMS: atom_id res chain seq x y z
N MET A 1 11.91 10.04 22.25
CA MET A 1 12.56 8.91 21.54
C MET A 1 11.76 8.70 20.28
N ALA A 2 12.32 9.04 19.12
CA ALA A 2 11.66 8.75 17.84
C ALA A 2 11.65 7.22 17.68
N TYR A 3 10.46 6.63 17.61
CA TYR A 3 10.30 5.21 17.32
C TYR A 3 10.59 5.03 15.83
N GLN A 4 11.87 4.95 15.45
CA GLN A 4 12.24 4.71 14.06
C GLN A 4 11.86 3.28 13.73
N ARG A 5 10.82 3.12 12.93
CA ARG A 5 10.39 1.81 12.44
C ARG A 5 11.54 1.26 11.60
N PHE A 6 12.12 0.12 11.99
CA PHE A 6 13.26 -0.54 11.36
C PHE A 6 13.12 -0.88 9.87
N TYR A 7 11.99 -0.51 9.25
CA TYR A 7 11.63 -0.83 7.86
C TYR A 7 11.19 0.40 7.07
N GLU A 8 11.23 1.59 7.67
CA GLU A 8 10.94 2.87 7.01
C GLU A 8 12.27 3.60 6.81
N ASP A 9 12.96 3.23 5.73
CA ASP A 9 14.16 3.89 5.23
C ASP A 9 13.80 4.67 3.97
N GLU A 10 14.32 5.89 3.81
CA GLU A 10 14.12 6.71 2.60
C GLU A 10 14.59 5.96 1.34
N ASP A 11 15.61 5.11 1.46
CA ASP A 11 16.08 4.26 0.37
C ASP A 11 15.01 3.29 -0.12
N LEU A 12 14.20 2.73 0.79
CA LEU A 12 13.13 1.82 0.44
C LEU A 12 11.99 2.54 -0.29
N GLU A 13 11.62 3.74 0.14
CA GLU A 13 10.57 4.52 -0.50
C GLU A 13 10.92 4.87 -1.94
N ASN A 14 12.16 5.29 -2.18
CA ASN A 14 12.67 5.54 -3.53
C ASN A 14 12.68 4.28 -4.40
N GLN A 15 13.06 3.13 -3.83
CA GLN A 15 13.04 1.85 -4.55
C GLN A 15 11.61 1.43 -4.92
N VAL A 16 10.67 1.57 -4.00
CA VAL A 16 9.25 1.26 -4.25
C VAL A 16 8.66 2.23 -5.28
N TRP A 17 8.99 3.53 -5.21
CA TRP A 17 8.62 4.49 -6.23
C TRP A 17 9.14 4.10 -7.62
N ASP A 18 10.38 3.64 -7.74
CA ASP A 18 10.96 3.20 -9.02
C ASP A 18 10.21 2.00 -9.62
N ILE A 19 9.76 1.06 -8.77
CA ILE A 19 8.93 -0.08 -9.18
C ILE A 19 7.61 0.40 -9.78
N PHE A 20 6.87 1.24 -9.05
CA PHE A 20 5.54 1.71 -9.50
C PHE A 20 5.61 2.72 -10.65
N SER A 21 6.60 3.60 -10.67
CA SER A 21 6.77 4.59 -11.75
C SER A 21 7.11 3.95 -13.09
N LYS A 22 7.78 2.79 -13.09
CA LYS A 22 8.09 2.00 -14.29
C LYS A 22 6.99 1.00 -14.68
N GLY A 23 5.90 0.91 -13.91
CA GLY A 23 4.80 -0.02 -14.16
C GLY A 23 5.18 -1.48 -13.93
N ASN A 24 6.17 -1.76 -13.08
CA ASN A 24 6.54 -3.13 -12.74
C ASN A 24 5.51 -3.75 -11.79
N ASP A 25 5.31 -5.07 -11.91
CA ASP A 25 4.45 -5.83 -11.01
C ASP A 25 5.06 -5.90 -9.59
N PRO A 26 4.33 -5.50 -8.53
CA PRO A 26 4.75 -5.67 -7.14
C PRO A 26 5.18 -7.10 -6.79
N VAL A 27 4.57 -8.13 -7.39
CA VAL A 27 4.94 -9.54 -7.17
C VAL A 27 6.35 -9.81 -7.68
N ASP A 28 6.71 -9.27 -8.85
CA ASP A 28 8.06 -9.40 -9.39
C ASP A 28 9.08 -8.61 -8.59
N ALA A 29 8.69 -7.45 -8.04
CA ALA A 29 9.52 -6.68 -7.13
C ALA A 29 9.84 -7.46 -5.85
N ILE A 30 8.85 -8.13 -5.25
CA ILE A 30 9.04 -9.00 -4.08
C ILE A 30 9.98 -10.18 -4.41
N ARG A 31 9.79 -10.82 -5.58
CA ARG A 31 10.64 -11.93 -6.01
C ARG A 31 12.09 -11.52 -6.20
N LYS A 32 12.34 -10.36 -6.82
CA LYS A 32 13.69 -9.80 -7.06
C LYS A 32 14.32 -9.30 -5.76
N ASN A 33 13.53 -8.71 -4.88
CA ASN A 33 13.97 -8.12 -3.62
C ASN A 33 13.38 -8.91 -2.45
N ASN A 34 13.90 -10.12 -2.22
CA ASN A 34 13.42 -11.06 -1.21
C ASN A 34 13.79 -10.63 0.24
N GLN A 35 13.51 -9.37 0.58
CA GLN A 35 13.70 -8.79 1.90
C GLN A 35 12.35 -8.51 2.54
N TYR A 36 12.29 -8.62 3.87
CA TYR A 36 11.06 -8.43 4.64
C TYR A 36 10.28 -7.15 4.30
N PRO A 37 10.90 -5.96 4.10
CA PRO A 37 10.15 -4.75 3.82
C PRO A 37 9.32 -4.83 2.53
N TYR A 38 9.87 -5.42 1.47
CA TYR A 38 9.15 -5.60 0.21
C TYR A 38 7.93 -6.51 0.39
N HIS A 39 8.08 -7.62 1.10
CA HIS A 39 6.95 -8.49 1.44
C HIS A 39 5.92 -7.74 2.29
N TYR A 40 6.37 -6.97 3.28
CA TYR A 40 5.50 -6.24 4.20
C TYR A 40 4.70 -5.14 3.50
N PHE A 41 5.31 -4.43 2.54
CA PHE A 41 4.71 -3.26 1.87
C PHE A 41 4.12 -3.54 0.50
N LEU A 42 4.47 -4.62 -0.21
CA LEU A 42 4.00 -4.84 -1.58
C LEU A 42 3.08 -6.06 -1.70
N SER A 43 3.09 -6.95 -0.71
CA SER A 43 2.30 -8.17 -0.79
C SER A 43 0.81 -7.93 -0.56
N HIS A 44 -0.03 -8.64 -1.32
CA HIS A 44 -1.47 -8.69 -1.11
C HIS A 44 -1.89 -9.40 0.17
N LEU A 45 -0.97 -10.04 0.91
CA LEU A 45 -1.29 -10.73 2.17
C LEU A 45 -2.03 -9.84 3.19
N ARG A 46 -1.85 -8.52 3.13
CA ARG A 46 -2.62 -7.61 4.00
C ARG A 46 -4.11 -7.61 3.71
N HIS A 47 -4.54 -7.99 2.51
CA HIS A 47 -5.94 -8.11 2.17
C HIS A 47 -6.67 -9.04 3.13
N ASP A 48 -6.00 -10.09 3.62
CA ASP A 48 -6.57 -11.09 4.53
C ASP A 48 -7.16 -10.49 5.81
N LEU A 49 -6.68 -9.30 6.23
CA LEU A 49 -7.23 -8.59 7.39
C LEU A 49 -8.70 -8.19 7.22
N PHE A 50 -9.10 -7.83 6.00
CA PHE A 50 -10.41 -7.25 5.71
C PHE A 50 -11.15 -7.93 4.56
N HIS A 51 -10.54 -8.88 3.85
CA HIS A 51 -11.16 -9.53 2.70
C HIS A 51 -12.47 -10.22 3.07
N TRP A 52 -12.52 -10.80 4.27
CA TRP A 52 -13.69 -11.47 4.82
C TRP A 52 -14.81 -10.52 5.26
N TYR A 53 -14.49 -9.24 5.48
CA TYR A 53 -15.48 -8.28 6.01
C TYR A 53 -16.50 -7.93 4.92
N PRO A 54 -17.81 -8.03 5.22
CA PRO A 54 -18.87 -7.82 4.23
C PRO A 54 -19.15 -6.32 4.05
N PHE A 55 -18.23 -5.60 3.39
CA PHE A 55 -18.43 -4.21 3.03
C PHE A 55 -19.70 -4.04 2.18
N LYS A 56 -20.44 -2.96 2.43
CA LYS A 56 -21.57 -2.56 1.59
C LYS A 56 -21.02 -1.87 0.36
N LYS A 57 -21.41 -2.30 -0.84
CA LYS A 57 -20.86 -1.79 -2.09
C LYS A 57 -21.09 -0.28 -2.25
N GLU A 58 -22.21 0.25 -1.75
CA GLU A 58 -22.56 1.68 -1.76
C GLU A 58 -21.92 2.46 -0.60
N GLY A 59 -21.15 1.78 0.25
CA GLY A 59 -20.47 2.37 1.38
C GLY A 59 -19.34 3.31 0.96
N ARG A 60 -18.93 4.15 1.92
CA ARG A 60 -17.81 5.07 1.81
C ARG A 60 -16.85 4.81 2.96
N LEU A 61 -15.55 4.89 2.72
CA LEU A 61 -14.51 4.62 3.72
C LEU A 61 -13.46 5.74 3.74
N LEU A 62 -13.02 6.10 4.95
CA LEU A 62 -11.83 6.91 5.19
C LEU A 62 -10.72 5.99 5.68
N GLU A 63 -9.63 5.91 4.93
CA GLU A 63 -8.40 5.21 5.29
C GLU A 63 -7.37 6.23 5.75
N ILE A 64 -6.78 6.02 6.93
CA ILE A 64 -5.73 6.88 7.49
C ILE A 64 -4.46 6.04 7.60
N GLY A 65 -3.40 6.45 6.90
CA GLY A 65 -2.15 5.69 6.77
C GLY A 65 -2.24 4.65 5.66
N ALA A 66 -2.52 5.10 4.43
CA ALA A 66 -2.69 4.21 3.27
C ALA A 66 -1.39 3.52 2.83
N GLY A 67 -0.23 4.04 3.22
CA GLY A 67 1.07 3.51 2.81
C GLY A 67 1.18 3.41 1.29
N TYR A 68 1.64 2.27 0.78
CA TYR A 68 1.71 2.01 -0.67
C TYR A 68 0.42 1.41 -1.26
N GLY A 69 -0.72 1.52 -0.56
CA GLY A 69 -2.04 1.23 -1.13
C GLY A 69 -2.46 -0.23 -1.15
N GLN A 70 -1.80 -1.14 -0.42
CA GLN A 70 -2.21 -2.56 -0.42
C GLN A 70 -3.67 -2.72 0.04
N LEU A 71 -4.07 -2.04 1.12
CA LEU A 71 -5.46 -2.11 1.60
C LEU A 71 -6.38 -1.17 0.81
N THR A 72 -5.87 -0.02 0.34
CA THR A 72 -6.61 0.88 -0.53
C THR A 72 -7.16 0.15 -1.76
N SER A 73 -6.38 -0.72 -2.40
CA SER A 73 -6.86 -1.50 -3.56
C SER A 73 -8.00 -2.45 -3.21
N LEU A 74 -7.92 -3.14 -2.06
CA LEU A 74 -9.02 -3.98 -1.57
C LEU A 74 -10.28 -3.15 -1.31
N PHE A 75 -10.14 -1.97 -0.72
CA PHE A 75 -11.27 -1.12 -0.40
C PHE A 75 -11.93 -0.55 -1.65
N THR A 76 -11.16 -0.14 -2.65
CA THR A 76 -11.72 0.39 -3.92
C THR A 76 -12.43 -0.70 -4.73
N GLU A 77 -12.04 -1.97 -4.60
CA GLU A 77 -12.78 -3.10 -5.17
C GLU A 77 -14.13 -3.36 -4.47
N LYS A 78 -14.21 -3.09 -3.17
CA LYS A 78 -15.36 -3.47 -2.33
C LYS A 78 -16.35 -2.33 -2.02
N LEU A 79 -15.94 -1.07 -2.19
CA LEU A 79 -16.71 0.13 -1.80
C LEU A 79 -16.85 1.11 -2.97
N SER A 80 -17.89 1.94 -2.93
CA SER A 80 -18.17 2.92 -3.98
C SER A 80 -17.24 4.14 -3.94
N HIS A 81 -16.67 4.43 -2.77
CA HIS A 81 -15.82 5.58 -2.56
C HIS A 81 -14.87 5.35 -1.39
N VAL A 82 -13.58 5.59 -1.63
CA VAL A 82 -12.52 5.51 -0.63
C VAL A 82 -11.77 6.84 -0.63
N VAL A 83 -11.62 7.45 0.54
CA VAL A 83 -10.71 8.56 0.76
C VAL A 83 -9.51 8.00 1.53
N ALA A 84 -8.35 8.01 0.90
CA ALA A 84 -7.10 7.58 1.51
C ALA A 84 -6.29 8.82 1.94
N VAL A 85 -5.78 8.80 3.16
CA VAL A 85 -4.90 9.82 3.72
C VAL A 85 -3.54 9.19 3.98
N GLU A 86 -2.49 9.82 3.46
CA GLU A 86 -1.10 9.41 3.63
C GLU A 86 -0.23 10.65 3.76
N GLU A 87 0.81 10.59 4.58
CA GLU A 87 1.66 11.76 4.88
C GLU A 87 2.75 11.96 3.82
N SER A 88 3.24 10.88 3.20
CA SER A 88 4.25 10.97 2.14
C SER A 88 3.62 11.34 0.81
N GLU A 89 4.14 12.39 0.18
CA GLU A 89 3.76 12.80 -1.17
C GLU A 89 4.06 11.70 -2.21
N SER A 90 5.21 11.04 -2.12
CA SER A 90 5.55 9.94 -3.03
C SER A 90 4.57 8.77 -2.91
N LYS A 91 4.17 8.42 -1.69
CA LYS A 91 3.16 7.37 -1.46
C LYS A 91 1.78 7.81 -1.96
N CYS A 92 1.37 9.04 -1.70
CA CYS A 92 0.16 9.63 -2.29
C CYS A 92 0.14 9.51 -3.82
N ASN A 93 1.26 9.82 -4.47
CA ASN A 93 1.40 9.71 -5.93
C ASN A 93 1.39 8.25 -6.44
N ILE A 94 1.73 7.27 -5.61
CA ILE A 94 1.61 5.83 -5.94
C ILE A 94 0.15 5.40 -5.87
N ILE A 95 -0.56 5.75 -4.79
CA ILE A 95 -1.93 5.28 -4.53
C ILE A 95 -3.00 6.02 -5.33
N SER A 96 -2.70 7.21 -5.87
CA SER A 96 -3.65 8.02 -6.64
C SER A 96 -3.74 7.64 -8.13
N LYS A 97 -2.94 6.67 -8.59
CA LYS A 97 -2.92 6.18 -9.97
C LYS A 97 -3.92 5.05 -10.17
#